data_AF-A0A930SPT9-F1
#
_entry.id   AF-A0A930SPT9-F1
#
_cell.length_a   1.000
_cell.length_b   1.000
_cell.length_c   1.000
_cell.angle_alpha   90.00
_cell.angle_beta   90.00
_cell.angle_gamma   90.00
#
_symmetry.space_group_name_H-M   'P 1'
#
loop_
_entity.id
_entity.type
_entity.pdbx_description
1 polymer ?
#
loop_
_entity_poly.entity_id
_entity_poly.type
_entity_poly.pdbx_seq_one_letter_code
_entity_poly.pdbx_strand_id
1 'polypeptide(L)'
;MKKKLIEVALPLEAINMESAREKSIRHGHPSTLHLWWARRPLAACRAVLWASLVDDPSSWPDKFPTEEDQNRERQRLFDILGRIEIRRDKKGNT
;
A
#
# COMPACT_ATOMS: atom_id res chain seq x y z
N MET A 1 18.71 -1.19 -15.06
CA MET A 1 18.06 -1.29 -13.73
C MET A 1 16.62 -1.72 -13.97
N LYS A 2 16.05 -2.60 -13.14
CA LYS A 2 14.63 -2.98 -13.28
C LYS A 2 13.75 -1.87 -12.73
N LYS A 3 12.64 -1.59 -13.42
CA LYS A 3 11.68 -0.56 -13.02
C LYS A 3 10.93 -1.05 -11.80
N LYS A 4 10.81 -0.21 -10.77
CA LYS A 4 10.12 -0.57 -9.52
C LYS A 4 8.64 -0.25 -9.61
N LEU A 5 7.83 -1.00 -8.86
CA LEU A 5 6.38 -0.81 -8.86
C LEU A 5 6.01 0.62 -8.46
N ILE A 6 6.72 1.20 -7.49
CA ILE A 6 6.52 2.59 -7.04
C ILE A 6 6.70 3.64 -8.15
N GLU A 7 7.47 3.34 -9.20
CA GLU A 7 7.73 4.25 -10.32
C GLU A 7 6.62 4.21 -11.38
N VAL A 8 5.75 3.18 -11.33
CA VAL A 8 4.73 2.91 -12.36
C VAL A 8 3.34 3.02 -11.78
N ALA A 9 3.07 2.33 -10.68
CA ALA A 9 1.72 2.19 -10.17
C ALA A 9 1.67 1.94 -8.65
N LEU A 10 0.74 2.61 -8.00
CA LEU A 10 0.42 2.43 -6.59
C LEU A 10 -1.10 2.51 -6.39
N PRO A 11 -1.72 1.67 -5.54
CA PRO A 11 -3.14 1.73 -5.26
C PRO A 11 -3.45 2.85 -4.26
N LEU A 12 -3.36 4.10 -4.74
CA LEU A 12 -3.45 5.30 -3.90
C LEU A 12 -4.77 5.38 -3.12
N GLU A 13 -5.88 4.97 -3.71
CA GLU A 13 -7.20 4.99 -3.07
C GLU A 13 -7.23 4.11 -1.81
N ALA A 14 -6.76 2.86 -1.92
CA ALA A 14 -6.67 1.93 -0.79
C ALA A 14 -5.73 2.46 0.30
N ILE A 15 -4.54 2.92 -0.10
CA ILE A 15 -3.53 3.48 0.83
C ILE A 15 -4.11 4.69 1.57
N ASN A 16 -4.83 5.57 0.87
CA ASN A 16 -5.43 6.77 1.45
C ASN A 16 -6.56 6.44 2.41
N MET A 17 -7.42 5.47 2.06
CA MET A 17 -8.50 4.99 2.92
C MET A 17 -7.95 4.42 4.24
N GLU A 18 -6.96 3.53 4.16
CA GLU A 18 -6.34 2.94 5.36
C GLU A 18 -5.53 3.96 6.16
N SER A 19 -4.86 4.90 5.50
CA SER A 19 -4.16 6.01 6.16
C SER A 19 -5.12 6.94 6.91
N ALA A 20 -6.32 7.19 6.35
CA ALA A 20 -7.35 7.97 7.00
C ALA A 20 -7.95 7.22 8.20
N ARG A 21 -8.22 5.92 8.04
CA ARG A 21 -8.66 5.03 9.13
C ARG A 21 -7.67 5.05 10.29
N GLU A 22 -6.38 4.88 10.02
CA GLU A 22 -5.33 4.89 11.05
C GLU A 22 -5.32 6.18 11.88
N LYS A 23 -5.59 7.33 11.22
CA LYS A 23 -5.65 8.63 11.90
C LYS A 23 -6.84 8.77 12.84
N SER A 24 -7.97 8.12 12.55
CA SER A 24 -9.24 8.29 13.27
C SER A 24 -9.49 7.30 14.42
N ILE A 25 -8.62 6.29 14.63
CA ILE A 25 -8.81 5.24 15.66
C ILE A 25 -8.88 5.76 17.11
N ARG A 26 -8.26 6.91 17.42
CA ARG A 26 -8.04 7.36 18.81
C ARG A 26 -8.92 8.54 19.21
N HIS A 27 -10.23 8.39 19.13
CA HIS A 27 -11.14 9.45 19.56
C HIS A 27 -10.96 9.80 21.05
N GLY A 28 -10.87 11.09 21.39
CA GLY A 28 -10.77 11.59 22.77
C GLY A 28 -9.40 11.45 23.46
N HIS A 29 -8.37 10.93 22.78
CA HIS A 29 -7.04 10.79 23.37
C HIS A 29 -6.23 12.10 23.26
N PRO A 30 -5.46 12.56 24.27
CA PRO A 30 -4.68 13.81 24.19
C PRO A 30 -3.75 13.89 22.97
N SER A 31 -3.27 12.74 22.48
CA SER A 31 -2.47 12.64 21.25
C SER A 31 -3.22 12.98 19.95
N THR A 32 -4.52 13.28 19.99
CA THR A 32 -5.28 13.80 18.84
C THR A 32 -5.43 15.31 18.81
N LEU A 33 -5.02 16.03 19.87
CA LEU A 33 -5.09 17.49 19.93
C LEU A 33 -4.05 18.16 19.02
N HIS A 34 -2.88 17.55 18.85
CA HIS A 34 -1.81 18.08 18.02
C HIS A 34 -1.05 16.94 17.34
N LEU A 35 -0.82 17.05 16.03
CA LEU A 35 -0.19 16.01 15.19
C LEU A 35 1.34 16.16 15.08
N TRP A 36 1.97 16.94 15.95
CA TRP A 36 3.38 17.30 15.87
C TRP A 36 4.33 16.19 16.30
N TRP A 37 5.41 15.89 15.55
CA TRP A 37 5.74 16.20 14.15
C TRP A 37 5.13 15.14 13.22
N ALA A 38 4.25 15.56 12.31
CA ALA A 38 3.55 14.77 11.28
C ALA A 38 3.59 13.23 11.43
N ARG A 39 2.48 12.64 11.89
CA ARG A 39 2.31 11.17 11.87
C ARG A 39 2.38 10.65 10.43
N ARG A 40 3.45 9.92 10.10
CA ARG A 40 3.55 9.13 8.87
C ARG A 40 2.62 7.90 9.01
N PRO A 41 1.53 7.80 8.24
CA PRO A 41 0.64 6.64 8.32
C PRO A 41 1.42 5.37 8.03
N LEU A 42 1.25 4.34 8.85
CA LEU A 42 1.96 3.08 8.67
C LEU A 42 1.54 2.37 7.39
N ALA A 43 0.28 2.51 6.98
CA ALA A 43 -0.20 2.02 5.67
C ALA A 43 0.66 2.59 4.54
N ALA A 44 0.71 3.91 4.41
CA ALA A 44 1.53 4.58 3.39
C ALA A 44 3.02 4.20 3.47
N CYS A 45 3.61 4.11 4.67
CA CYS A 45 5.02 3.71 4.80
C CYS A 45 5.28 2.28 4.33
N ARG A 46 4.40 1.34 4.69
CA ARG A 46 4.52 -0.07 4.26
C ARG A 46 4.35 -0.21 2.76
N ALA A 47 3.36 0.47 2.17
CA ALA A 47 3.15 0.48 0.73
C ALA A 47 4.37 1.00 -0.03
N VAL A 48 4.91 2.15 0.38
CA VAL A 48 6.10 2.75 -0.24
C VAL A 48 7.30 1.81 -0.16
N LEU A 49 7.57 1.23 1.01
CA LEU A 49 8.70 0.31 1.19
C LEU A 49 8.53 -0.95 0.33
N TRP A 50 7.34 -1.55 0.35
CA TRP A 50 7.05 -2.75 -0.42
C TRP A 50 7.18 -2.50 -1.94
N ALA A 51 6.58 -1.42 -2.44
CA ALA A 51 6.61 -1.06 -3.85
C ALA A 51 8.00 -0.61 -4.34
N SER A 52 8.88 -0.20 -3.43
CA SER A 52 10.29 0.11 -3.73
C SER A 52 11.15 -1.16 -3.89
N LEU A 53 10.73 -2.27 -3.28
CA LEU A 53 11.42 -3.57 -3.38
C LEU A 53 10.93 -4.37 -4.59
N VAL A 54 9.62 -4.35 -4.87
CA VAL A 54 8.97 -5.11 -5.93
C VAL A 54 9.22 -4.47 -7.30
N ASP A 55 9.63 -5.30 -8.27
CA ASP A 55 9.77 -4.90 -9.67
C ASP A 55 8.39 -4.79 -10.33
N ASP A 56 8.19 -3.81 -11.19
CA ASP A 56 7.00 -3.71 -12.03
C ASP A 56 6.97 -4.86 -13.06
N PRO A 57 5.80 -5.45 -13.39
CA PRO A 57 5.67 -6.51 -14.40
C PRO A 57 6.26 -6.15 -15.77
N SER A 58 6.29 -4.87 -16.16
CA SER A 58 6.94 -4.41 -17.41
C SER A 58 8.45 -4.67 -17.45
N SER A 59 9.08 -4.91 -16.29
CA SER A 59 10.50 -5.29 -16.22
C SER A 59 10.76 -6.76 -16.58
N TRP A 60 9.71 -7.55 -16.84
CA TRP A 60 9.79 -8.98 -17.12
C TRP A 60 8.99 -9.34 -18.39
N PRO A 61 9.39 -8.86 -19.57
CA PRO A 61 8.65 -9.06 -20.82
C PRO A 61 8.47 -10.54 -21.20
N ASP A 62 9.40 -11.42 -20.80
CA ASP A 62 9.27 -12.87 -21.03
C ASP A 62 8.13 -13.51 -20.22
N LYS A 63 7.73 -12.89 -19.10
CA LYS A 63 6.66 -13.36 -18.22
C LYS A 63 5.34 -12.62 -18.43
N PHE A 64 5.43 -11.33 -18.77
CA PHE A 64 4.28 -10.44 -18.96
C PHE A 64 4.42 -9.69 -20.29
N PRO A 65 4.19 -10.40 -21.42
CA PRO A 65 4.47 -9.85 -22.75
C PRO A 65 3.47 -8.76 -23.16
N THR A 66 2.23 -8.81 -22.67
CA THR A 66 1.17 -7.84 -23.02
C THR A 66 0.92 -6.85 -21.88
N GLU A 67 0.38 -5.66 -22.22
CA GLU A 67 -0.07 -4.71 -21.19
C GLU A 67 -1.18 -5.29 -20.31
N GLU A 68 -2.04 -6.14 -20.86
CA GLU A 68 -3.11 -6.83 -20.14
C GLU A 68 -2.54 -7.79 -19.09
N ASP A 69 -1.50 -8.56 -19.43
CA ASP A 69 -0.81 -9.45 -18.48
C ASP A 69 -0.09 -8.65 -17.39
N GLN A 70 0.54 -7.53 -17.76
CA GLN A 70 1.18 -6.63 -16.79
C GLN A 70 0.14 -6.05 -15.82
N ASN A 71 -1.01 -5.60 -16.32
CA ASN A 71 -2.09 -5.05 -15.51
C ASN A 71 -2.71 -6.11 -14.60
N ARG A 72 -2.86 -7.35 -15.07
CA ARG A 72 -3.33 -8.48 -14.26
C ARG A 72 -2.38 -8.78 -13.11
N GLU A 73 -1.08 -8.81 -13.37
CA GLU A 73 -0.09 -9.01 -12.30
C GLU A 73 -0.02 -7.79 -11.37
N ARG A 74 -0.12 -6.55 -11.87
CA ARG A 74 -0.23 -5.36 -11.01
C ARG A 74 -1.43 -5.45 -10.08
N GLN A 75 -2.58 -5.91 -10.58
CA GLN A 75 -3.77 -6.09 -9.73
C GLN A 75 -3.54 -7.13 -8.64
N ARG A 76 -2.93 -8.27 -8.96
CA ARG A 76 -2.53 -9.28 -7.95
C ARG A 76 -1.56 -8.69 -6.91
N LEU A 77 -0.59 -7.89 -7.36
CA LEU A 77 0.37 -7.19 -6.50
C LEU A 77 -0.36 -6.21 -5.57
N PHE A 78 -1.37 -5.50 -6.05
CA PHE A 78 -2.22 -4.63 -5.21
C PHE A 78 -3.06 -5.41 -4.20
N ASP A 79 -3.60 -6.57 -4.58
CA ASP A 79 -4.34 -7.42 -3.65
C ASP A 79 -3.42 -7.96 -2.53
N ILE A 80 -2.17 -8.28 -2.85
CA ILE A 80 -1.15 -8.66 -1.85
C ILE A 80 -0.87 -7.49 -0.92
N LEU A 81 -0.67 -6.29 -1.47
CA LEU A 81 -0.43 -5.10 -0.67
C LEU A 81 -1.59 -4.81 0.28
N GLY A 82 -2.84 -4.90 -0.20
CA GLY A 82 -4.03 -4.73 0.64
C GLY A 82 -4.07 -5.72 1.81
N ARG A 83 -3.65 -6.98 1.62
CA ARG A 83 -3.57 -7.97 2.72
C ARG A 83 -2.52 -7.62 3.77
N ILE A 84 -1.44 -6.92 3.40
CA ILE A 84 -0.38 -6.46 4.33
C ILE A 84 -0.87 -5.26 5.14
N GLU A 85 -1.76 -4.44 4.58
CA GLU A 85 -2.27 -3.23 5.23
C GLU A 85 -3.39 -3.52 6.22
N ILE A 86 -4.23 -4.54 5.98
CA ILE A 86 -5.34 -4.90 6.87
C ILE A 86 -4.80 -5.33 8.24
N ARG A 87 -4.95 -4.43 9.20
CA ARG A 87 -4.69 -4.73 10.60
C ARG A 87 -5.82 -5.60 11.13
N ARG A 88 -5.62 -6.92 11.20
CA ARG A 88 -6.54 -7.82 11.91
C ARG A 88 -6.69 -7.32 13.35
N ASP A 89 -7.91 -7.09 13.78
CA ASP A 89 -8.19 -6.91 15.19
C ASP A 89 -7.79 -8.19 15.95
N LYS A 90 -7.62 -8.13 17.28
CA LYS A 90 -7.36 -9.33 18.10
C LYS A 90 -8.53 -10.34 18.06
N LYS A 91 -9.63 -10.01 17.37
CA LYS A 91 -10.84 -10.83 17.22
C LYS A 91 -10.99 -11.45 15.82
N GLY A 92 -10.07 -11.18 14.89
CA GLY A 92 -10.03 -11.79 13.56
C GLY A 92 -11.06 -11.29 12.56
N ASN A 93 -11.67 -10.11 12.74
CA ASN A 93 -12.63 -9.57 11.78
C ASN A 93 -12.01 -8.50 10.86
N THR A 94 -12.38 -8.58 9.58
CA THR A 94 -11.95 -7.67 8.49
C THR A 94 -12.73 -6.37 8.51
#